data_AF-A0AAW8CJ45-F1
#
_entry.id   AF-A0AAW8CJ45-F1
#
_cell.length_a   1.000
_cell.length_b   1.000
_cell.length_c   1.000
_cell.angle_alpha   90.00
_cell.angle_beta   90.00
_cell.angle_gamma   90.00
#
_symmetry.space_group_name_H-M   'P 1'
#
loop_
_entity.id
_entity.type
_entity.pdbx_description
1 polymer ?
#
loop_
_entity_poly.entity_id
_entity_poly.type
_entity_poly.pdbx_seq_one_letter_code
_entity_poly.pdbx_strand_id
1 'polypeptide(L)'
;MEEGDLAGSIKVVEKFSTEKAMLNRIWNLKEVQASNQYVVNKSNGKRKLKLLISKSPSKKENTDYCIKVVEDNGTNYVTHYNFVIYPESGKIMYLDVITGEEIELTDWRKSQDQ
;
A
#
# COMPACT_ATOMS: atom_id res chain seq x y z
N MET A 1 40.76 -19.79 17.94
CA MET A 1 39.76 -20.26 16.97
C MET A 1 38.60 -19.30 17.11
N GLU A 2 38.52 -18.31 16.22
CA GLU A 2 37.38 -17.40 16.14
C GLU A 2 36.21 -18.18 15.54
N GLU A 3 35.15 -18.41 16.31
CA GLU A 3 33.85 -18.77 15.74
C GLU A 3 33.13 -17.47 15.40
N GLY A 4 33.08 -17.17 14.10
CA GLY A 4 32.40 -16.01 13.56
C GLY A 4 30.88 -16.13 13.69
N ASP A 5 30.29 -15.07 14.23
CA ASP A 5 28.86 -14.76 14.20
C ASP A 5 28.31 -14.85 12.75
N LEU A 6 27.48 -15.85 12.48
CA LEU A 6 26.58 -15.85 11.33
C LEU A 6 25.19 -15.35 11.76
N ALA A 7 25.14 -14.12 12.27
CA ALA A 7 23.89 -13.38 12.43
C ALA A 7 23.49 -12.75 11.09
N GLY A 8 23.16 -13.59 10.10
CA GLY A 8 22.46 -13.15 8.91
C GLY A 8 21.09 -12.63 9.33
N SER A 9 20.87 -11.32 9.19
CA SER A 9 19.64 -10.65 9.61
C SER A 9 18.41 -11.28 8.94
N ILE A 10 17.65 -12.07 9.71
CA ILE A 10 16.33 -12.54 9.28
C ILE A 10 15.44 -11.29 9.22
N LYS A 11 15.19 -10.78 8.01
CA LYS A 11 14.09 -9.84 7.80
C LYS A 11 12.81 -10.60 8.11
N VAL A 12 12.22 -10.34 9.27
CA VAL A 12 10.86 -10.80 9.58
C VAL A 12 9.95 -10.14 8.57
N VAL A 13 9.55 -10.91 7.56
CA VAL A 13 8.53 -10.50 6.61
C VAL A 13 7.20 -10.63 7.35
N GLU A 14 6.67 -9.51 7.84
CA GLU A 14 5.38 -9.50 8.51
C GLU A 14 4.28 -9.98 7.54
N LYS A 15 3.73 -11.16 7.82
CA LYS A 15 2.52 -11.65 7.15
C LYS A 15 1.31 -10.86 7.62
N PHE A 16 0.35 -10.61 6.72
CA PHE A 16 -0.91 -10.00 7.12
C PHE A 16 -1.93 -11.06 7.52
N SER A 17 -2.35 -11.03 8.79
CA SER A 17 -3.33 -11.98 9.33
C SER A 17 -4.78 -11.56 9.14
N THR A 18 -5.05 -10.29 8.76
CA THR A 18 -6.40 -9.75 8.56
C THR A 18 -6.42 -8.63 7.51
N GLU A 19 -7.59 -8.40 6.90
CA GLU A 19 -7.84 -7.21 6.05
C GLU A 19 -7.56 -5.90 6.79
N LYS A 20 -7.92 -5.83 8.07
CA LYS A 20 -7.63 -4.67 8.92
C LYS A 20 -6.13 -4.40 9.03
N ALA A 21 -5.30 -5.43 9.18
CA ALA A 21 -3.85 -5.27 9.25
C ALA A 21 -3.26 -4.74 7.94
N MET A 22 -3.75 -5.25 6.79
CA MET A 22 -3.34 -4.75 5.47
C MET A 22 -3.74 -3.29 5.25
N LEU A 23 -4.98 -2.93 5.55
CA LEU A 23 -5.47 -1.56 5.42
C LEU A 23 -4.68 -0.61 6.33
N ASN A 24 -4.42 -1.01 7.57
CA ASN A 24 -3.57 -0.22 8.48
C ASN A 24 -2.16 -0.02 7.93
N ARG A 25 -1.59 -1.05 7.29
CA ARG A 25 -0.27 -0.94 6.68
C ARG A 25 -0.24 0.06 5.52
N ILE A 26 -1.22 0.00 4.61
CA ILE A 26 -1.35 0.97 3.52
C ILE A 26 -1.58 2.38 4.07
N TRP A 27 -2.47 2.52 5.07
CA TRP A 27 -2.74 3.80 5.68
C TRP A 27 -1.47 4.44 6.22
N ASN A 28 -0.61 3.67 6.88
CA ASN A 28 0.61 4.15 7.52
C ASN A 28 1.80 4.37 6.56
N LEU A 29 1.63 4.20 5.24
CA LEU A 29 2.67 4.57 4.28
C LEU A 29 2.86 6.10 4.26
N LYS A 30 4.11 6.56 4.20
CA LYS A 30 4.44 8.01 4.27
C LYS A 30 3.74 8.82 3.19
N GLU A 31 3.67 8.28 1.97
CA GLU A 31 3.01 8.86 0.81
C GLU A 31 1.49 9.00 1.01
N VAL A 32 0.85 7.99 1.62
CA VAL A 32 -0.59 8.01 1.91
C VAL A 32 -0.89 9.04 3.00
N GLN A 33 -0.10 9.07 4.07
CA GLN A 33 -0.25 10.07 5.13
C GLN A 33 -0.01 11.49 4.62
N ALA A 34 1.03 11.71 3.80
CA ALA A 34 1.33 13.01 3.22
C ALA A 34 0.19 13.50 2.31
N SER A 35 -0.32 12.65 1.42
CA SER A 35 -1.47 13.00 0.56
C SER A 35 -2.73 13.23 1.38
N ASN A 36 -2.99 12.44 2.42
CA ASN A 36 -4.14 12.66 3.29
C ASN A 36 -4.03 14.02 3.99
N GLN A 37 -2.86 14.37 4.53
CA GLN A 37 -2.64 15.66 5.17
C GLN A 37 -2.82 16.82 4.17
N TYR A 38 -2.34 16.66 2.94
CA TYR A 38 -2.55 17.64 1.87
C TYR A 38 -4.05 17.85 1.59
N VAL A 39 -4.82 16.78 1.39
CA VAL A 39 -6.27 16.84 1.12
C VAL A 39 -7.01 17.47 2.30
N VAL A 40 -6.69 17.08 3.54
CA VAL A 40 -7.27 17.66 4.76
C VAL A 40 -6.99 19.16 4.81
N ASN A 41 -5.75 19.58 4.57
CA ASN A 41 -5.38 21.01 4.63
C ASN A 41 -6.07 21.81 3.52
N LYS A 42 -6.07 21.32 2.27
CA LYS A 42 -6.67 22.01 1.13
C LYS A 42 -8.19 22.08 1.17
N SER A 43 -8.82 21.12 1.87
CA SER A 43 -10.27 21.10 2.06
C SER A 43 -10.75 21.75 3.35
N ASN A 44 -9.85 22.35 4.15
CA ASN A 44 -10.15 22.85 5.50
C ASN A 44 -10.83 21.78 6.38
N GLY A 45 -10.31 20.56 6.33
CA GLY A 45 -10.80 19.40 7.10
C GLY A 45 -12.08 18.76 6.58
N LYS A 46 -12.68 19.28 5.50
CA LYS A 46 -13.95 18.75 4.95
C LYS A 46 -13.79 17.42 4.22
N ARG A 47 -12.59 17.13 3.72
CA ARG A 47 -12.27 15.91 2.99
C ARG A 47 -11.05 15.21 3.59
N LYS A 48 -11.01 13.89 3.41
CA LYS A 48 -9.90 13.02 3.81
C LYS A 48 -9.82 11.84 2.86
N LEU A 49 -8.66 11.20 2.80
CA LEU A 49 -8.52 9.95 2.10
C LEU A 49 -9.20 8.81 2.86
N LYS A 50 -9.65 7.80 2.12
CA LYS A 50 -10.23 6.55 2.58
C LYS A 50 -9.53 5.38 1.87
N LEU A 51 -9.61 4.20 2.45
CA LEU A 51 -9.12 2.97 1.82
C LEU A 51 -10.29 2.10 1.39
N LEU A 52 -10.22 1.53 0.18
CA LEU A 52 -11.21 0.60 -0.35
C LEU A 52 -10.51 -0.66 -0.85
N ILE A 53 -10.98 -1.83 -0.43
CA ILE A 53 -10.59 -3.09 -1.07
C ILE A 53 -11.40 -3.20 -2.36
N SER A 54 -10.71 -3.18 -3.49
CA SER A 54 -11.30 -3.21 -4.83
C SER A 54 -11.28 -4.60 -5.47
N LYS A 55 -10.39 -5.47 -5.00
CA LYS A 55 -10.29 -6.88 -5.35
C LYS A 55 -9.87 -7.64 -4.10
N SER A 56 -10.58 -8.72 -3.80
CA SER A 56 -10.19 -9.69 -2.78
C SER A 56 -9.73 -10.99 -3.45
N PRO A 57 -8.86 -11.78 -2.81
CA PRO A 57 -8.46 -13.10 -3.27
C PRO A 57 -9.67 -13.96 -3.65
N SER A 58 -9.64 -14.55 -4.83
CA SER A 58 -10.57 -15.63 -5.18
C SER A 58 -9.88 -16.96 -4.87
N LYS A 59 -10.66 -17.99 -4.52
CA LYS A 59 -10.12 -19.34 -4.28
C LYS A 59 -9.40 -19.95 -5.49
N LYS A 60 -9.48 -19.34 -6.67
CA LYS A 60 -8.99 -19.90 -7.93
C LYS A 60 -7.77 -19.20 -8.52
N GLU A 61 -7.62 -17.88 -8.35
CA GLU A 61 -6.72 -17.14 -9.26
C GLU A 61 -5.79 -16.15 -8.59
N ASN A 62 -5.99 -15.77 -7.33
CA ASN A 62 -5.30 -14.60 -6.78
C ASN A 62 -5.21 -14.68 -5.26
N THR A 63 -4.00 -14.60 -4.70
CA THR A 63 -3.76 -14.47 -3.25
C THR A 63 -3.59 -13.02 -2.82
N ASP A 64 -3.69 -12.08 -3.75
CA ASP A 64 -3.46 -10.65 -3.55
C ASP A 64 -4.76 -9.86 -3.28
N TYR A 65 -4.59 -8.72 -2.61
CA TYR A 65 -5.62 -7.72 -2.40
C TYR A 65 -5.26 -6.43 -3.15
N CYS A 66 -6.18 -5.88 -3.93
CA CYS A 66 -6.02 -4.54 -4.51
C CYS A 66 -6.69 -3.51 -3.62
N ILE A 67 -5.91 -2.62 -3.02
CA ILE A 67 -6.35 -1.54 -2.13
C ILE A 67 -6.24 -0.20 -2.87
N LYS A 68 -7.36 0.51 -2.96
CA LYS A 68 -7.42 1.88 -3.49
C LYS A 68 -7.38 2.88 -2.35
N VAL A 69 -6.54 3.89 -2.50
CA VAL A 69 -6.57 5.10 -1.67
C VAL A 69 -7.39 6.14 -2.41
N VAL A 70 -8.51 6.56 -1.83
CA VAL A 70 -9.49 7.40 -2.53
C VAL A 70 -9.84 8.66 -1.75
N GLU A 71 -10.08 9.76 -2.45
CA GLU A 71 -10.76 10.94 -1.92
C GLU A 71 -12.25 10.87 -2.29
N ASP A 72 -13.10 11.13 -1.31
CA ASP A 72 -14.52 11.38 -1.54
C ASP A 72 -14.72 12.86 -1.86
N ASN A 73 -14.99 13.20 -3.12
CA ASN A 73 -15.17 14.59 -3.52
C ASN A 73 -16.61 15.09 -3.37
N GLY A 74 -17.52 14.26 -2.84
CA GLY A 74 -18.96 14.54 -2.70
C GLY A 74 -19.80 14.07 -3.88
N THR A 75 -19.18 13.61 -4.97
CA THR A 75 -19.88 13.04 -6.14
C THR A 75 -19.33 11.66 -6.49
N ASN A 76 -18.01 11.50 -6.43
CA ASN A 76 -17.30 10.28 -6.79
C ASN A 76 -16.12 10.02 -5.85
N TYR A 77 -15.63 8.79 -5.88
CA TYR A 77 -14.33 8.44 -5.32
C TYR A 77 -13.23 8.66 -6.36
N VAL A 78 -12.37 9.64 -6.11
CA VAL A 78 -11.18 9.90 -6.92
C VAL A 78 -10.03 9.08 -6.37
N THR A 79 -9.43 8.21 -7.18
CA THR A 79 -8.33 7.35 -6.74
C THR A 79 -7.00 8.09 -6.81
N HIS A 80 -6.28 8.14 -5.69
CA HIS A 80 -4.94 8.71 -5.58
C HIS A 80 -3.86 7.65 -5.76
N TYR A 81 -4.08 6.45 -5.21
CA TYR A 81 -3.15 5.33 -5.32
C TYR A 81 -3.89 4.00 -5.49
N ASN A 82 -3.26 3.07 -6.21
CA ASN A 82 -3.65 1.66 -6.23
C ASN A 82 -2.45 0.86 -5.71
N PHE A 83 -2.67 0.07 -4.67
CA PHE A 83 -1.68 -0.84 -4.13
C PHE A 83 -2.15 -2.28 -4.25
N VAL A 84 -1.22 -3.19 -4.51
CA VAL A 84 -1.44 -4.64 -4.43
C VAL A 84 -0.70 -5.15 -3.21
N ILE A 85 -1.39 -5.88 -2.33
CA ILE A 85 -0.79 -6.54 -1.17
C ILE A 85 -0.83 -8.04 -1.37
N TYR A 86 0.30 -8.69 -1.15
CA TYR A 86 0.43 -10.14 -1.04
C TYR A 86 0.50 -10.54 0.45
N PRO A 87 -0.59 -11.03 1.06
CA PRO A 87 -0.70 -11.27 2.51
C PRO A 87 0.35 -12.25 3.05
N GLU A 88 0.62 -13.31 2.31
CA GLU A 88 1.55 -14.37 2.69
C GLU A 88 3.01 -13.92 2.72
N SER A 89 3.37 -12.96 1.89
CA SER A 89 4.74 -12.45 1.78
C SER A 89 4.87 -11.02 2.31
N GLY A 90 3.83 -10.42 2.88
CA GLY A 90 3.84 -9.03 3.35
C GLY A 90 4.21 -7.99 2.28
N LYS A 91 4.27 -8.37 1.00
CA LYS A 91 4.77 -7.50 -0.07
C LYS A 91 3.70 -6.49 -0.45
N ILE A 92 4.13 -5.26 -0.71
CA ILE A 92 3.29 -4.18 -1.20
C ILE A 92 3.87 -3.75 -2.54
N MET A 93 3.02 -3.74 -3.55
CA MET A 93 3.32 -3.23 -4.89
C MET A 93 2.48 -1.98 -5.13
N TYR A 94 3.03 -1.01 -5.82
CA TYR A 94 2.28 0.05 -6.47
C TYR A 94 1.76 -0.47 -7.82
N LEU A 95 0.47 -0.29 -8.10
CA LEU A 95 -0.11 -0.62 -9.39
C LEU A 95 -0.16 0.64 -10.27
N ASP A 96 0.68 0.66 -11.29
CA ASP A 96 0.59 1.65 -12.35
C ASP A 96 -0.64 1.32 -13.22
N VAL A 97 -1.66 2.18 -13.15
CA VAL A 97 -2.92 1.96 -13.88
C VAL A 97 -2.84 2.32 -15.36
N ILE A 98 -1.79 3.00 -15.79
CA ILE A 98 -1.56 3.35 -17.20
C ILE A 98 -0.97 2.15 -17.94
N THR A 99 0.05 1.52 -17.36
CA THR A 99 0.74 0.35 -17.93
C THR A 99 0.12 -0.97 -17.49
N GLY A 100 -0.58 -0.99 -16.36
CA GLY A 100 -1.09 -2.20 -15.72
C GLY A 100 -0.02 -2.96 -14.91
N GLU A 101 1.17 -2.38 -14.72
CA GLU A 101 2.30 -3.04 -14.07
C GLU A 101 2.28 -2.90 -12.54
N GLU A 102 2.69 -3.98 -11.87
CA GLU A 102 2.95 -3.98 -10.43
C GLU A 102 4.43 -3.69 -10.16
N ILE A 103 4.71 -2.55 -9.55
CA ILE A 103 6.06 -2.09 -9.22
C ILE A 103 6.27 -2.27 -7.73
N GLU A 104 7.38 -2.87 -7.29
CA GLU A 104 7.65 -3.01 -5.86
C GLU A 104 7.68 -1.62 -5.20
N LEU A 105 7.04 -1.47 -4.04
CA LEU A 105 6.86 -0.16 -3.41
C LEU A 105 8.18 0.60 -3.21
N THR A 106 9.26 -0.13 -2.95
CA THR A 106 10.62 0.42 -2.79
C THR A 106 11.15 1.03 -4.10
N ASP A 107 10.90 0.39 -5.24
CA ASP A 107 11.34 0.86 -6.55
C ASP A 107 10.45 1.98 -7.07
N TRP A 108 9.13 1.89 -6.86
CA TRP A 108 8.22 3.01 -7.14
C TRP A 108 8.64 4.26 -6.37
N ARG A 109 8.98 4.14 -5.08
CA ARG A 109 9.46 5.29 -4.30
C ARG A 109 10.70 5.95 -4.89
N LYS A 110 11.64 5.16 -5.43
CA LYS A 110 12.85 5.70 -6.09
C LYS A 110 12.50 6.48 -7.36
N SER A 111 11.43 6.12 -8.06
CA SER A 111 10.99 6.86 -9.26
C SER A 111 10.23 8.15 -8.93
N GLN A 112 9.74 8.32 -7.70
CA GLN A 112 9.08 9.56 -7.25
C GLN A 112 10.05 10.64 -6.77
N ASP A 113 11.30 10.28 -6.45
CA ASP A 113 12.34 11.20 -5.98
C ASP A 113 13.14 11.84 -7.15
N GLN A 114 12.65 11.73 -8.39
CA GLN A 114 13.19 12.35 -9.61
C GLN A 114 12.38 13.58 -10.01
#